data_AF-Q21PY6-F1
#
_entry.id   AF-Q21PY6-F1
#
_cell.length_a   1.000
_cell.length_b   1.000
_cell.length_c   1.000
_cell.angle_alpha   90.00
_cell.angle_beta   90.00
_cell.angle_gamma   90.00
#
_symmetry.space_group_name_H-M   'P 1'
#
loop_
_entity.id
_entity.type
_entity.pdbx_description
1 polymer ?
#
loop_
_entity_poly.entity_id
_entity_poly.type
_entity_poly.pdbx_seq_one_letter_code
_entity_poly.pdbx_strand_id
1 'polypeptide(L)'
;MNTKSKFKMVPAVLKQGIRYCGLSFTVKSETEGFFDPVTREACGDSMDYGKLFAYLFRRFGYPNRGWDGYKELTKYVLTTPHSDMVLSVVPYVGDNTSLHFTFLVPMEVLCQINDYGQRFRNAWEERALDWREKLGLPDWMSEWMEFCNTSLRAQFHNLPQYNNWRETLPWMMSLGSGKGRSKFDKMTRRANQFCTQLHADFEKVEAEPGYCERSPNWREWDDEDPIKPFADAAFAALRDLHRPVGVRDQEISAFGVVNSTRQPLAAPAVAGYPSGMLGNAAPEGFAELHGLVLKLGNGNARSGIKKAIAMLAHKTAQSPS
;
A
#
# COMPACT_ATOMS: atom_id res chain seq x y z
N MET A 1 10.16 35.09 -12.16
CA MET A 1 9.49 33.80 -12.40
C MET A 1 9.93 32.82 -11.33
N ASN A 2 9.04 32.46 -10.41
CA ASN A 2 9.35 31.56 -9.31
C ASN A 2 9.52 30.15 -9.87
N THR A 3 10.76 29.70 -10.04
CA THR A 3 11.07 28.33 -10.47
C THR A 3 10.60 27.37 -9.39
N LYS A 4 9.39 26.82 -9.54
CA LYS A 4 8.94 25.68 -8.72
C LYS A 4 10.05 24.64 -8.80
N SER A 5 10.73 24.41 -7.68
CA SER A 5 11.78 23.40 -7.57
C SER A 5 11.24 22.07 -8.09
N LYS A 6 11.87 21.53 -9.13
CA LYS A 6 11.45 20.26 -9.73
C LYS A 6 11.61 19.18 -8.67
N PHE A 7 10.53 18.43 -8.42
CA PHE A 7 10.50 17.31 -7.47
C PHE A 7 11.77 16.44 -7.60
N LYS A 8 12.35 16.06 -6.46
CA LYS A 8 13.53 15.19 -6.39
C LYS A 8 13.24 14.06 -5.42
N MET A 9 13.12 12.86 -5.97
CA MET A 9 12.93 11.64 -5.21
C MET A 9 14.16 11.36 -4.33
N VAL A 10 13.90 10.94 -3.10
CA VAL A 10 14.88 10.51 -2.09
C VAL A 10 14.32 9.31 -1.32
N PRO A 11 15.16 8.55 -0.57
CA PRO A 11 14.66 7.53 0.35
C PRO A 11 13.66 8.12 1.35
N ALA A 12 12.51 7.47 1.51
CA ALA A 12 11.47 7.86 2.45
C ALA A 12 11.57 7.08 3.77
N VAL A 13 10.97 7.66 4.81
CA VAL A 13 10.78 7.02 6.12
C VAL A 13 9.28 6.89 6.37
N LEU A 14 8.81 5.66 6.56
CA LEU A 14 7.41 5.43 6.91
C LEU A 14 7.13 5.95 8.33
N LYS A 15 6.07 6.76 8.47
CA LYS A 15 5.60 7.26 9.77
C LYS A 15 5.21 6.07 10.67
N GLN A 16 5.69 6.05 11.92
CA GLN A 16 5.34 5.02 12.89
C GLN A 16 3.86 5.11 13.27
N GLY A 17 3.24 3.97 13.60
CA GLY A 17 1.82 3.90 13.97
C GLY A 17 0.83 4.02 12.82
N ILE A 18 1.27 4.35 11.60
CA ILE A 18 0.41 4.43 10.42
C ILE A 18 0.38 3.08 9.70
N ARG A 19 -0.83 2.59 9.43
CA ARG A 19 -1.06 1.45 8.55
C ARG A 19 -1.08 1.92 7.09
N TYR A 20 -0.05 1.54 6.34
CA TYR A 20 0.03 1.78 4.90
C TYR A 20 -0.59 0.63 4.11
N CYS A 21 -1.24 0.96 3.00
CA CYS A 21 -1.87 0.02 2.07
C CYS A 21 -1.50 0.35 0.62
N GLY A 22 -1.55 -0.65 -0.25
CA GLY A 22 -1.30 -0.47 -1.68
C GLY A 22 -2.41 0.36 -2.33
N LEU A 23 -2.03 1.44 -3.00
CA LEU A 23 -2.89 2.20 -3.89
C LEU A 23 -2.68 1.70 -5.31
N SER A 24 -3.77 1.36 -5.99
CA SER A 24 -3.78 0.94 -7.39
C SER A 24 -4.47 2.00 -8.23
N PHE A 25 -3.87 2.32 -9.38
CA PHE A 25 -4.47 3.18 -10.40
C PHE A 25 -5.11 2.36 -11.53
N THR A 26 -5.23 1.04 -11.35
CA THR A 26 -5.68 0.12 -12.39
C THR A 26 -7.09 0.46 -12.86
N VAL A 27 -7.25 0.56 -14.17
CA VAL A 27 -8.52 0.75 -14.86
C VAL A 27 -8.79 -0.43 -15.77
N LYS A 28 -10.07 -0.60 -16.11
CA LYS A 28 -10.52 -1.57 -17.10
C LYS A 28 -10.61 -0.88 -18.46
N SER A 29 -10.05 -1.51 -19.48
CA SER A 29 -10.26 -1.19 -20.89
C SER A 29 -11.00 -2.34 -21.57
N GLU A 30 -11.91 -1.99 -22.47
CA GLU A 30 -12.64 -2.96 -23.29
C GLU A 30 -11.70 -3.77 -24.21
N THR A 31 -10.60 -3.17 -24.65
CA THR A 31 -9.68 -3.77 -25.64
C THR A 31 -8.52 -4.52 -24.99
N GLU A 32 -8.08 -4.10 -23.81
CA GLU A 32 -6.82 -4.55 -23.20
C GLU A 32 -6.98 -5.19 -21.81
N GLY A 33 -8.21 -5.26 -21.28
CA GLY A 33 -8.45 -5.74 -19.93
C GLY A 33 -7.99 -4.74 -18.87
N PHE A 34 -7.29 -5.19 -17.84
CA PHE A 34 -6.87 -4.34 -16.72
C PHE A 34 -5.43 -3.85 -16.88
N PHE A 35 -5.21 -2.54 -16.71
CA PHE A 35 -3.86 -1.96 -16.72
C PHE A 35 -3.78 -0.70 -15.85
N ASP A 36 -2.56 -0.31 -15.47
CA ASP A 36 -2.29 0.93 -14.74
C ASP A 36 -1.88 2.04 -15.74
N PRO A 37 -2.76 3.02 -16.02
CA PRO A 37 -2.51 4.06 -17.00
C PRO A 37 -1.42 5.05 -16.56
N VAL A 38 -1.26 5.26 -15.25
CA VAL A 38 -0.25 6.17 -14.69
C VAL A 38 1.15 5.57 -14.87
N THR A 39 1.30 4.31 -14.49
CA THR A 39 2.56 3.57 -14.60
C THR A 39 2.95 3.37 -16.06
N ARG A 40 2.00 2.93 -16.90
CA ARG A 40 2.24 2.71 -18.33
C ARG A 40 2.70 3.97 -19.02
N GLU A 41 2.08 5.11 -18.76
CA GLU A 41 2.49 6.35 -19.42
C GLU A 41 3.86 6.84 -18.94
N ALA A 42 4.17 6.69 -17.65
CA ALA A 42 5.44 7.18 -17.11
C ALA A 42 6.63 6.29 -17.49
N CYS A 43 6.41 4.97 -17.62
CA CYS A 43 7.47 3.96 -17.67
C CYS A 43 7.36 2.99 -18.86
N GLY A 44 6.23 2.95 -19.57
CA GLY A 44 5.91 1.91 -20.55
C GLY A 44 5.43 0.61 -19.89
N ASP A 45 5.19 -0.42 -20.71
CA ASP A 45 4.75 -1.73 -20.24
C ASP A 45 5.92 -2.62 -19.80
N SER A 46 7.11 -2.41 -20.36
CA SER A 46 8.29 -3.24 -20.09
C SER A 46 9.40 -2.49 -19.35
N MET A 47 9.94 -3.11 -18.29
CA MET A 47 11.07 -2.60 -17.52
C MET A 47 12.05 -3.72 -17.17
N ASP A 48 13.34 -3.49 -17.42
CA ASP A 48 14.40 -4.44 -17.08
C ASP A 48 14.79 -4.32 -15.60
N TYR A 49 14.60 -5.40 -14.86
CA TYR A 49 14.86 -5.44 -13.42
C TYR A 49 16.33 -5.20 -13.05
N GLY A 50 17.27 -5.60 -13.91
CA GLY A 50 18.71 -5.44 -13.67
C GLY A 50 19.13 -3.97 -13.83
N LYS A 51 18.63 -3.30 -14.88
CA LYS A 51 18.82 -1.86 -15.09
C LYS A 51 18.20 -1.06 -13.95
N LEU A 52 16.96 -1.39 -13.58
CA LEU A 52 16.27 -0.75 -12.46
C LEU A 52 17.07 -0.93 -11.15
N PHE A 53 17.50 -2.15 -10.85
CA PHE A 53 18.31 -2.45 -9.66
C PHE A 53 19.60 -1.61 -9.62
N ALA A 54 20.38 -1.64 -10.70
CA ALA A 54 21.66 -0.91 -10.78
C ALA A 54 21.44 0.60 -10.60
N TYR A 55 20.39 1.14 -11.22
CA TYR A 55 20.01 2.54 -11.09
C TYR A 55 19.63 2.91 -9.64
N LEU A 56 18.74 2.14 -9.02
CA LEU A 56 18.30 2.38 -7.64
C LEU A 56 19.47 2.35 -6.67
N PHE A 57 20.33 1.32 -6.78
CA PHE A 57 21.52 1.20 -5.96
C PHE A 57 22.47 2.39 -6.18
N ARG A 58 22.70 2.79 -7.43
CA ARG A 58 23.60 3.90 -7.73
C ARG A 58 23.08 5.24 -7.21
N ARG A 59 21.77 5.47 -7.34
CA ARG A 59 21.12 6.74 -7.02
C ARG A 59 20.80 6.89 -5.54
N PHE A 60 20.34 5.83 -4.89
CA PHE A 60 19.79 5.85 -3.53
C PHE A 60 20.62 5.05 -2.52
N GLY A 61 21.53 4.19 -3.00
CA GLY A 61 22.42 3.39 -2.16
C GLY A 61 21.79 2.08 -1.75
N TYR A 62 22.18 1.60 -0.57
CA TYR A 62 21.59 0.39 -0.01
C TYR A 62 20.07 0.56 0.20
N PRO A 63 19.31 -0.54 0.11
CA PRO A 63 17.87 -0.51 0.27
C PRO A 63 17.49 -0.03 1.67
N ASN A 64 16.49 0.85 1.77
CA ASN A 64 16.06 1.48 3.03
C ASN A 64 14.90 0.73 3.72
N ARG A 65 14.55 -0.47 3.25
CA ARG A 65 13.51 -1.32 3.84
C ARG A 65 13.92 -2.79 3.75
N GLY A 66 13.48 -3.60 4.72
CA GLY A 66 13.62 -5.06 4.63
C GLY A 66 12.74 -5.64 3.53
N TRP A 67 13.16 -6.77 2.97
CA TRP A 67 12.51 -7.45 1.87
C TRP A 67 12.40 -8.96 2.12
N ASP A 68 11.51 -9.62 1.40
CA ASP A 68 11.32 -11.07 1.42
C ASP A 68 12.49 -11.75 0.68
N GLY A 69 13.29 -12.56 1.39
CA GLY A 69 14.47 -13.21 0.82
C GLY A 69 14.17 -14.31 -0.20
N TYR A 70 12.91 -14.72 -0.38
CA TYR A 70 12.49 -15.66 -1.41
C TYR A 70 11.91 -14.95 -2.63
N LYS A 71 11.16 -13.86 -2.45
CA LYS A 71 10.39 -13.21 -3.54
C LYS A 71 10.99 -11.91 -4.09
N GLU A 72 11.88 -11.25 -3.34
CA GLU A 72 12.31 -9.89 -3.65
C GLU A 72 13.85 -9.82 -3.74
N LEU A 73 14.38 -9.19 -4.79
CA LEU A 73 15.82 -8.90 -4.87
C LEU A 73 16.22 -7.82 -3.87
N THR A 74 15.38 -6.79 -3.78
CA THR A 74 15.58 -5.62 -2.94
C THR A 74 14.29 -4.82 -2.83
N LYS A 75 14.21 -3.93 -1.84
CA LYS A 75 13.07 -3.05 -1.64
C LYS A 75 13.51 -1.63 -1.26
N TYR A 76 13.10 -0.69 -2.09
CA TYR A 76 13.25 0.74 -1.82
C TYR A 76 11.89 1.34 -1.49
N VAL A 77 11.85 2.23 -0.51
CA VAL A 77 10.69 3.09 -0.25
C VAL A 77 11.14 4.52 -0.48
N LEU A 78 10.54 5.19 -1.46
CA LEU A 78 10.98 6.48 -1.99
C LEU A 78 9.88 7.52 -1.81
N THR A 79 10.27 8.78 -1.68
CA THR A 79 9.31 9.88 -1.57
C THR A 79 8.52 10.05 -2.87
N THR A 80 7.31 10.60 -2.76
CA THR A 80 6.56 11.17 -3.89
C THR A 80 6.32 12.65 -3.61
N PRO A 81 5.82 13.45 -4.59
CA PRO A 81 5.39 14.82 -4.32
C PRO A 81 4.26 14.93 -3.29
N HIS A 82 3.49 13.87 -3.08
CA HIS A 82 2.38 13.85 -2.13
C HIS A 82 2.85 13.32 -0.77
N SER A 83 2.64 14.09 0.31
CA SER A 83 3.15 13.78 1.66
C SER A 83 2.61 12.48 2.26
N ASP A 84 1.41 12.08 1.83
CA ASP A 84 0.74 10.85 2.28
C ASP A 84 0.85 9.72 1.27
N MET A 85 1.81 9.80 0.35
CA MET A 85 2.12 8.71 -0.57
C MET A 85 3.62 8.49 -0.68
N VAL A 86 4.02 7.22 -0.60
CA VAL A 86 5.39 6.80 -0.90
C VAL A 86 5.37 5.76 -2.02
N LEU A 87 6.45 5.69 -2.78
CA LEU A 87 6.66 4.69 -3.82
C LEU A 87 7.48 3.54 -3.26
N SER A 88 6.92 2.34 -3.22
CA SER A 88 7.67 1.10 -3.03
C SER A 88 8.17 0.61 -4.39
N VAL A 89 9.48 0.42 -4.51
CA VAL A 89 10.09 -0.17 -5.70
C VAL A 89 10.73 -1.50 -5.35
N VAL A 90 10.28 -2.56 -6.02
CA VAL A 90 10.78 -3.93 -5.89
C VAL A 90 11.13 -4.45 -7.28
N PRO A 91 12.42 -4.53 -7.66
CA PRO A 91 12.82 -5.16 -8.92
C PRO A 91 12.29 -6.60 -9.02
N TYR A 92 11.28 -6.81 -9.87
CA TYR A 92 10.63 -8.08 -10.14
C TYR A 92 11.41 -8.87 -11.20
N VAL A 93 11.57 -10.17 -11.00
CA VAL A 93 12.21 -11.04 -12.01
C VAL A 93 11.21 -11.30 -13.13
N GLY A 94 11.31 -10.46 -14.16
CA GLY A 94 10.45 -10.43 -15.34
C GLY A 94 10.60 -9.06 -16.01
N ASP A 95 9.67 -8.73 -16.89
CA ASP A 95 9.68 -7.48 -17.65
C ASP A 95 8.45 -6.61 -17.39
N ASN A 96 7.46 -7.07 -16.61
CA ASN A 96 6.24 -6.31 -16.39
C ASN A 96 6.44 -5.11 -15.45
N THR A 97 6.30 -3.92 -16.00
CA THR A 97 6.52 -2.64 -15.30
C THR A 97 5.64 -2.48 -14.05
N SER A 98 4.38 -2.93 -14.09
CA SER A 98 3.46 -2.75 -12.95
C SER A 98 3.85 -3.61 -11.74
N LEU A 99 4.63 -4.67 -11.93
CA LEU A 99 5.11 -5.52 -10.83
C LEU A 99 6.31 -4.91 -10.10
N HIS A 100 6.95 -3.88 -10.66
CA HIS A 100 8.06 -3.19 -10.02
C HIS A 100 7.62 -2.16 -8.98
N PHE A 101 6.41 -1.62 -9.12
CA PHE A 101 5.98 -0.41 -8.43
C PHE A 101 4.73 -0.66 -7.61
N THR A 102 4.73 -0.19 -6.37
CA THR A 102 3.53 -0.15 -5.54
C THR A 102 3.49 1.17 -4.81
N PHE A 103 2.43 1.93 -5.01
CA PHE A 103 2.20 3.15 -4.24
C PHE A 103 1.59 2.78 -2.90
N LEU A 104 2.09 3.39 -1.83
CA LEU A 104 1.62 3.13 -0.47
C LEU A 104 1.05 4.41 0.12
N VAL A 105 -0.20 4.34 0.59
CA VAL A 105 -0.91 5.43 1.27
C VAL A 105 -1.44 4.98 2.63
N PRO A 106 -1.72 5.89 3.58
CA PRO A 106 -2.45 5.55 4.80
C PRO A 106 -3.79 4.88 4.49
N MET A 107 -4.21 3.95 5.35
CA MET A 107 -5.51 3.25 5.19
C MET A 107 -6.68 4.22 5.04
N GLU A 108 -6.69 5.32 5.80
CA GLU A 108 -7.75 6.34 5.75
C GLU A 108 -7.88 6.97 4.35
N VAL A 109 -6.76 7.25 3.69
CA VAL A 109 -6.73 7.77 2.32
C VAL A 109 -7.31 6.73 1.35
N LEU A 110 -6.92 5.46 1.49
CA LEU A 110 -7.46 4.39 0.65
C LEU A 110 -8.98 4.23 0.84
N CYS A 111 -9.47 4.32 2.08
CA CYS A 111 -10.91 4.29 2.36
C CYS A 111 -11.63 5.44 1.66
N GLN A 112 -11.13 6.68 1.79
CA GLN A 112 -11.74 7.85 1.13
C GLN A 112 -11.82 7.68 -0.41
N ILE A 113 -10.78 7.13 -1.03
CA ILE A 113 -10.75 6.85 -2.46
C ILE A 113 -11.77 5.78 -2.86
N ASN A 114 -11.86 4.71 -2.06
CA ASN A 114 -12.82 3.64 -2.30
C ASN A 114 -14.27 4.12 -2.09
N ASP A 115 -14.51 4.92 -1.06
CA ASP A 115 -15.82 5.50 -0.75
C ASP A 115 -16.29 6.41 -1.88
N TYR A 116 -15.40 7.24 -2.44
CA TYR A 116 -15.73 8.03 -3.62
C TYR A 116 -16.07 7.14 -4.82
N GLY A 117 -15.26 6.11 -5.11
CA GLY A 117 -15.53 5.17 -6.21
C GLY A 117 -16.87 4.44 -6.07
N GLN A 118 -17.30 4.19 -4.84
CA GLN A 118 -18.54 3.47 -4.52
C GLN A 118 -19.72 4.42 -4.20
N ARG A 119 -19.54 5.75 -4.24
CA ARG A 119 -20.49 6.73 -3.71
C ARG A 119 -21.93 6.56 -4.21
N PHE A 120 -22.12 6.23 -5.49
CA PHE A 120 -23.44 6.01 -6.05
C PHE A 120 -24.09 4.72 -5.53
N ARG A 121 -23.30 3.64 -5.39
CA ARG A 121 -23.74 2.38 -4.81
C ARG A 121 -24.04 2.52 -3.33
N ASN A 122 -23.19 3.23 -2.58
CA ASN A 122 -23.43 3.52 -1.16
C ASN A 122 -24.71 4.35 -0.99
N ALA A 123 -24.92 5.38 -1.82
CA ALA A 123 -26.14 6.17 -1.78
C ALA A 123 -27.39 5.36 -2.16
N TRP A 124 -27.27 4.44 -3.12
CA TRP A 124 -28.34 3.51 -3.50
C TRP A 124 -28.63 2.51 -2.37
N GLU A 125 -27.60 1.96 -1.72
CA GLU A 125 -27.74 1.07 -0.57
C GLU A 125 -28.49 1.78 0.56
N GLU A 126 -28.11 3.00 0.94
CA GLU A 126 -28.84 3.76 1.96
C GLU A 126 -30.32 3.96 1.62
N ARG A 127 -30.66 4.24 0.36
CA ARG A 127 -32.07 4.32 -0.09
C ARG A 127 -32.78 2.97 0.00
N ALA A 128 -32.09 1.87 -0.30
CA ALA A 128 -32.62 0.52 -0.18
C ALA A 128 -32.94 0.17 1.28
N LEU A 129 -32.05 0.56 2.21
CA LEU A 129 -32.25 0.37 3.65
C LEU A 129 -33.43 1.20 4.16
N ASP A 130 -33.51 2.48 3.78
CA ASP A 130 -34.64 3.37 4.11
C ASP A 130 -35.97 2.79 3.60
N TRP A 131 -35.97 2.28 2.36
CA TRP A 131 -37.14 1.65 1.75
C TRP A 131 -37.57 0.40 2.51
N ARG A 132 -36.62 -0.45 2.91
CA ARG A 132 -36.90 -1.66 3.70
C ARG A 132 -37.47 -1.33 5.07
N GLU A 133 -36.98 -0.30 5.73
CA GLU A 133 -37.49 0.14 7.03
C GLU A 133 -38.93 0.64 6.93
N LYS A 134 -39.29 1.34 5.85
CA LYS A 134 -40.68 1.75 5.58
C LYS A 134 -41.63 0.57 5.38
N LEU A 135 -41.13 -0.55 4.83
CA LEU A 135 -41.88 -1.80 4.69
C LEU A 135 -41.90 -2.67 5.95
N GLY A 136 -41.14 -2.28 6.98
CA GLY A 136 -40.93 -3.05 8.19
C GLY A 136 -39.78 -4.06 8.06
N LEU A 137 -39.17 -4.39 9.19
CA LEU A 137 -38.11 -5.39 9.28
C LEU A 137 -38.70 -6.77 9.57
N PRO A 138 -38.03 -7.86 9.18
CA PRO A 138 -38.46 -9.20 9.56
C PRO A 138 -38.45 -9.40 11.08
N ASP A 139 -39.40 -10.18 11.61
CA ASP A 139 -39.55 -10.42 13.05
C ASP A 139 -38.30 -11.02 13.73
N TRP A 140 -37.45 -11.70 12.96
CA TRP A 140 -36.20 -12.29 13.43
C TRP A 140 -35.03 -11.31 13.51
N MET A 141 -35.21 -10.04 13.11
CA MET A 141 -34.14 -9.05 13.12
C MET A 141 -33.62 -8.79 14.55
N SER A 142 -34.48 -8.86 15.56
CA SER A 142 -34.10 -8.75 16.97
C SER A 142 -33.19 -9.91 17.40
N GLU A 143 -33.51 -11.15 16.99
CA GLU A 143 -32.68 -12.34 17.22
C GLU A 143 -31.29 -12.18 16.57
N TRP A 144 -31.24 -11.61 15.35
CA TRP A 144 -29.99 -11.31 14.67
C TRP A 144 -29.14 -10.28 15.44
N MET A 145 -29.76 -9.19 15.89
CA MET A 145 -29.06 -8.17 16.69
C MET A 145 -28.50 -8.73 18.00
N GLU A 146 -29.26 -9.59 18.68
CA GLU A 146 -28.80 -10.30 19.87
C GLU A 146 -27.62 -11.22 19.53
N PHE A 147 -27.73 -12.00 18.44
CA PHE A 147 -26.66 -12.88 17.97
C PHE A 147 -25.36 -12.12 17.68
N CYS A 148 -25.44 -10.98 16.98
CA CYS A 148 -24.30 -10.11 16.70
C CYS A 148 -23.67 -9.60 17.99
N ASN A 149 -24.47 -9.12 18.94
CA ASN A 149 -23.97 -8.53 20.19
C ASN A 149 -23.52 -9.54 21.25
N THR A 150 -23.80 -10.83 21.07
CA THR A 150 -23.41 -11.90 22.00
C THR A 150 -22.45 -12.89 21.36
N SER A 151 -22.97 -13.81 20.55
CA SER A 151 -22.27 -14.97 20.00
C SER A 151 -21.17 -14.54 19.03
N LEU A 152 -21.46 -13.58 18.14
CA LEU A 152 -20.49 -13.10 17.15
C LEU A 152 -19.34 -12.35 17.83
N ARG A 153 -19.64 -11.46 18.77
CA ARG A 153 -18.62 -10.75 19.58
C ARG A 153 -17.78 -11.68 20.47
N ALA A 154 -18.35 -12.78 20.96
CA ALA A 154 -17.61 -13.79 21.70
C ALA A 154 -16.62 -14.56 20.80
N GLN A 155 -16.98 -14.77 19.53
CA GLN A 155 -16.16 -15.50 18.57
C GLN A 155 -15.07 -14.63 17.91
N PHE A 156 -15.36 -13.34 17.69
CA PHE A 156 -14.44 -12.39 17.07
C PHE A 156 -14.06 -11.29 18.08
N HIS A 157 -12.81 -11.33 18.53
CA HIS A 157 -12.29 -10.32 19.44
C HIS A 157 -12.28 -8.92 18.78
N ASN A 158 -12.57 -7.87 19.57
CA ASN A 158 -12.60 -6.45 19.16
C ASN A 158 -13.76 -6.00 18.28
N LEU A 159 -14.86 -6.74 18.21
CA LEU A 159 -16.07 -6.25 17.55
C LEU A 159 -16.79 -5.19 18.41
N PRO A 160 -17.22 -4.07 17.80
CA PRO A 160 -18.01 -3.06 18.50
C PRO A 160 -19.37 -3.64 18.92
N GLN A 161 -20.03 -2.96 19.85
CA GLN A 161 -21.45 -3.19 20.09
C GLN A 161 -22.25 -2.53 18.98
N TYR A 162 -23.22 -3.24 18.43
CA TYR A 162 -24.10 -2.76 17.37
C TYR A 162 -25.41 -2.26 17.97
N ASN A 163 -25.80 -1.05 17.60
CA ASN A 163 -27.00 -0.38 18.09
C ASN A 163 -28.17 -0.45 17.10
N ASN A 164 -27.87 -0.70 15.82
CA ASN A 164 -28.87 -0.87 14.78
C ASN A 164 -28.46 -1.97 13.80
N TRP A 165 -29.43 -2.46 13.03
CA TRP A 165 -29.19 -3.55 12.09
C TRP A 165 -28.33 -3.14 10.89
N ARG A 166 -28.35 -1.87 10.49
CA ARG A 166 -27.53 -1.35 9.38
C ARG A 166 -26.03 -1.50 9.69
N GLU A 167 -25.62 -1.26 10.93
CA GLU A 167 -24.23 -1.47 11.38
C GLU A 167 -23.75 -2.93 11.25
N THR A 168 -24.67 -3.89 11.10
CA THR A 168 -24.36 -5.30 10.94
C THR A 168 -24.31 -5.78 9.48
N LEU A 169 -24.61 -4.91 8.51
CA LEU A 169 -24.60 -5.23 7.07
C LEU A 169 -23.31 -5.89 6.57
N PRO A 170 -22.09 -5.46 6.98
CA PRO A 170 -20.87 -6.13 6.56
C PRO A 170 -20.86 -7.62 6.90
N TRP A 171 -21.46 -8.02 8.03
CA TRP A 171 -21.58 -9.42 8.44
C TRP A 171 -22.62 -10.18 7.65
N MET A 172 -23.75 -9.54 7.34
CA MET A 172 -24.79 -10.12 6.50
C MET A 172 -24.29 -10.41 5.08
N MET A 173 -23.44 -9.54 4.53
CA MET A 173 -22.89 -9.71 3.17
C MET A 173 -21.65 -10.61 3.12
N SER A 174 -20.82 -10.65 4.17
CA SER A 174 -19.54 -11.38 4.14
C SER A 174 -19.61 -12.84 4.62
N LEU A 175 -20.63 -13.22 5.40
CA LEU A 175 -20.75 -14.56 5.98
C LEU A 175 -21.90 -15.32 5.31
N GLY A 176 -21.60 -16.09 4.26
CA GLY A 176 -22.67 -16.69 3.43
C GLY A 176 -22.42 -18.06 2.80
N SER A 177 -21.26 -18.71 2.99
CA SER A 177 -20.95 -19.97 2.28
C SER A 177 -20.93 -21.23 3.15
N GLY A 178 -21.14 -21.10 4.48
CA GLY A 178 -21.13 -22.23 5.39
C GLY A 178 -22.28 -23.21 5.13
N LYS A 179 -21.96 -24.44 4.69
CA LYS A 179 -22.92 -25.57 4.62
C LYS A 179 -23.15 -26.25 5.98
N GLY A 180 -22.63 -25.69 7.06
CA GLY A 180 -22.75 -26.27 8.39
C GLY A 180 -24.17 -26.18 8.96
N ARG A 181 -24.41 -26.97 10.02
CA ARG A 181 -25.69 -27.04 10.74
C ARG A 181 -25.69 -26.17 12.01
N SER A 182 -24.61 -25.45 12.28
CA SER A 182 -24.46 -24.67 13.51
C SER A 182 -25.46 -23.52 13.56
N LYS A 183 -25.76 -23.01 14.76
CA LYS A 183 -26.59 -21.81 14.94
C LYS A 183 -25.99 -20.62 14.16
N PHE A 184 -24.67 -20.51 14.17
CA PHE A 184 -23.90 -19.51 13.42
C PHE A 184 -24.19 -19.57 11.91
N ASP A 185 -24.07 -20.75 11.30
CA ASP A 185 -24.30 -20.94 9.86
C ASP A 185 -25.74 -20.61 9.45
N LYS A 186 -26.71 -20.96 10.30
CA LYS A 186 -28.13 -20.68 10.05
C LYS A 186 -28.41 -19.18 10.10
N MET A 187 -27.88 -18.48 11.09
CA MET A 187 -28.09 -17.03 11.24
C MET A 187 -27.43 -16.23 10.14
N THR A 188 -26.16 -16.51 9.85
CA THR A 188 -25.41 -15.83 8.80
C THR A 188 -26.02 -16.05 7.42
N ARG A 189 -26.44 -17.29 7.10
CA ARG A 189 -27.17 -17.59 5.86
C ARG A 189 -28.49 -16.84 5.75
N ARG A 190 -29.28 -16.81 6.83
CA ARG A 190 -30.57 -16.09 6.84
C ARG A 190 -30.38 -14.59 6.61
N ALA A 191 -29.38 -14.00 7.26
CA ALA A 191 -29.04 -12.59 7.11
C ALA A 191 -28.53 -12.28 5.68
N ASN A 192 -27.69 -13.14 5.12
CA ASN A 192 -27.23 -13.01 3.74
C ASN A 192 -28.36 -13.11 2.71
N GLN A 193 -29.27 -14.07 2.89
CA GLN A 193 -30.47 -14.21 2.04
C GLN A 193 -31.35 -12.97 2.12
N PHE A 194 -31.49 -12.39 3.32
CA PHE A 194 -32.22 -11.15 3.50
C PHE A 194 -31.59 -9.98 2.75
N CYS A 195 -30.28 -9.73 2.89
CA CYS A 195 -29.60 -8.67 2.13
C CYS A 195 -29.70 -8.88 0.62
N THR A 196 -29.51 -10.13 0.16
CA THR A 196 -29.62 -10.47 -1.27
C THR A 196 -31.03 -10.18 -1.78
N GLN A 197 -32.06 -10.60 -1.05
CA GLN A 197 -33.45 -10.37 -1.42
C GLN A 197 -33.81 -8.88 -1.35
N LEU A 198 -33.31 -8.15 -0.35
CA LEU A 198 -33.49 -6.71 -0.19
C LEU A 198 -32.98 -5.97 -1.43
N HIS A 199 -31.74 -6.25 -1.86
CA HIS A 199 -31.18 -5.63 -3.06
C HIS A 199 -31.98 -6.00 -4.31
N ALA A 200 -32.30 -7.28 -4.50
CA ALA A 200 -33.07 -7.74 -5.66
C ALA A 200 -34.49 -7.15 -5.74
N ASP A 201 -35.14 -6.90 -4.60
CA ASP A 201 -36.45 -6.27 -4.56
C ASP A 201 -36.37 -4.76 -4.75
N PHE A 202 -35.35 -4.10 -4.17
CA PHE A 202 -35.16 -2.67 -4.35
C PHE A 202 -34.72 -2.32 -5.78
N GLU A 203 -33.97 -3.19 -6.46
CA GLU A 203 -33.59 -3.03 -7.87
C GLU A 203 -34.81 -2.92 -8.81
N LYS A 204 -35.95 -3.52 -8.42
CA LYS A 204 -37.23 -3.38 -9.15
C LYS A 204 -37.86 -1.99 -8.99
N VAL A 205 -37.47 -1.24 -7.96
CA VAL A 205 -37.92 0.12 -7.65
C VAL A 205 -36.95 1.15 -8.24
N GLU A 206 -35.65 0.94 -8.01
CA GLU A 206 -34.58 1.80 -8.48
C GLU A 206 -33.42 0.91 -8.94
N ALA A 207 -33.06 0.98 -10.23
CA ALA A 207 -31.98 0.17 -10.78
C ALA A 207 -30.65 0.40 -10.03
N GLU A 208 -29.91 -0.67 -9.75
CA GLU A 208 -28.61 -0.58 -9.11
C GLU A 208 -27.65 0.22 -10.00
N PRO A 209 -26.94 1.23 -9.47
CA PRO A 209 -25.97 1.97 -10.25
C PRO A 209 -24.80 1.05 -10.68
N GLY A 210 -24.31 1.29 -11.90
CA GLY A 210 -23.09 0.67 -12.39
C GLY A 210 -21.87 1.01 -11.52
N TYR A 211 -20.75 0.33 -11.76
CA TYR A 211 -19.48 0.74 -11.16
C TYR A 211 -19.07 2.10 -11.71
N CYS A 212 -18.49 2.95 -10.84
CA CYS A 212 -17.84 4.17 -11.30
C CYS A 212 -16.53 3.78 -12.01
N GLU A 213 -16.61 3.50 -13.30
CA GLU A 213 -15.43 3.23 -14.11
C GLU A 213 -14.68 4.53 -14.41
N ARG A 214 -13.36 4.51 -14.25
CA ARG A 214 -12.49 5.65 -14.56
C ARG A 214 -11.97 5.54 -15.99
N SER A 215 -11.78 6.69 -16.65
CA SER A 215 -11.22 6.74 -18.02
C SER A 215 -9.86 6.02 -18.09
N PRO A 216 -9.57 5.28 -19.18
CA PRO A 216 -8.22 4.81 -19.51
C PRO A 216 -7.17 5.92 -19.57
N ASN A 217 -7.58 7.16 -19.81
CA ASN A 217 -6.73 8.33 -19.70
C ASN A 217 -6.86 8.96 -18.31
N TRP A 218 -5.87 8.74 -17.45
CA TRP A 218 -5.92 9.22 -16.07
C TRP A 218 -5.98 10.76 -15.94
N ARG A 219 -5.60 11.50 -16.99
CA ARG A 219 -5.77 12.97 -17.04
C ARG A 219 -7.22 13.41 -17.16
N GLU A 220 -8.12 12.55 -17.59
CA GLU A 220 -9.55 12.84 -17.71
C GLU A 220 -10.35 12.45 -16.47
N TRP A 221 -9.72 11.85 -15.46
CA TRP A 221 -10.38 11.60 -14.19
C TRP A 221 -10.85 12.91 -13.56
N ASP A 222 -12.03 12.86 -12.95
CA ASP A 222 -12.70 13.97 -12.29
C ASP A 222 -11.77 14.67 -11.29
N ASP A 223 -11.78 16.00 -11.29
CA ASP A 223 -10.98 16.82 -10.38
C ASP A 223 -11.44 16.69 -8.93
N GLU A 224 -12.70 16.29 -8.69
CA GLU A 224 -13.23 15.96 -7.36
C GLU A 224 -12.89 14.53 -6.94
N ASP A 225 -12.35 13.68 -7.82
CA ASP A 225 -11.95 12.33 -7.44
C ASP A 225 -10.70 12.39 -6.54
N PRO A 226 -10.78 11.94 -5.28
CA PRO A 226 -9.67 12.04 -4.34
C PRO A 226 -8.45 11.23 -4.78
N ILE A 227 -8.55 10.31 -5.75
CA ILE A 227 -7.37 9.60 -6.30
C ILE A 227 -6.54 10.50 -7.23
N LYS A 228 -7.13 11.54 -7.82
CA LYS A 228 -6.50 12.33 -8.89
C LYS A 228 -5.17 12.98 -8.45
N PRO A 229 -5.08 13.65 -7.29
CA PRO A 229 -3.80 14.22 -6.84
C PRO A 229 -2.72 13.16 -6.60
N PHE A 230 -3.12 11.93 -6.26
CA PHE A 230 -2.20 10.80 -6.11
C PHE A 230 -1.72 10.28 -7.45
N ALA A 231 -2.57 10.26 -8.48
CA ALA A 231 -2.15 9.91 -9.85
C ALA A 231 -1.12 10.92 -10.38
N ASP A 232 -1.34 12.22 -10.19
CA ASP A 232 -0.38 13.27 -10.54
C ASP A 232 0.96 13.09 -9.83
N ALA A 233 0.93 12.85 -8.52
CA ALA A 233 2.13 12.63 -7.72
C ALA A 233 2.85 11.33 -8.10
N ALA A 234 2.11 10.27 -8.42
CA ALA A 234 2.64 9.01 -8.88
C ALA A 234 3.34 9.16 -10.23
N PHE A 235 2.69 9.81 -11.20
CA PHE A 235 3.27 10.12 -12.50
C PHE A 235 4.56 10.93 -12.34
N ALA A 236 4.53 12.00 -11.53
CA ALA A 236 5.70 12.84 -11.30
C ALA A 236 6.85 12.09 -10.59
N ALA A 237 6.54 11.19 -9.66
CA ALA A 237 7.51 10.33 -9.01
C ALA A 237 8.17 9.36 -10.01
N LEU A 238 7.36 8.66 -10.82
CA LEU A 238 7.86 7.73 -11.84
C LEU A 238 8.67 8.46 -12.92
N ARG A 239 8.25 9.66 -13.34
CA ARG A 239 9.02 10.52 -14.25
C ARG A 239 10.37 10.90 -13.70
N ASP A 240 10.52 10.98 -12.38
CA ASP A 240 11.82 11.26 -11.77
C ASP A 240 12.81 10.08 -11.88
N LEU A 241 12.36 8.85 -12.16
CA LEU A 241 13.22 7.70 -12.44
C LEU A 241 13.98 7.82 -13.77
N HIS A 242 13.55 8.72 -14.66
CA HIS A 242 14.30 9.09 -15.88
C HIS A 242 15.53 9.98 -15.57
N ARG A 243 15.67 10.48 -14.33
CA ARG A 243 16.79 11.33 -13.96
C ARG A 243 18.10 10.54 -14.05
N PRO A 244 19.08 10.96 -14.87
CA PRO A 244 20.33 10.24 -15.03
C PRO A 244 21.20 10.30 -13.76
N VAL A 245 22.00 9.25 -13.58
CA VAL A 245 23.13 9.19 -12.62
C VAL A 245 24.38 8.69 -13.32
N GLY A 246 25.54 9.24 -12.96
CA GLY A 246 26.82 8.85 -13.53
C GLY A 246 27.37 7.55 -12.95
N VAL A 247 27.81 6.66 -13.84
CA VAL A 247 28.58 5.44 -13.54
C VAL A 247 29.80 5.44 -14.47
N ARG A 248 30.97 5.80 -13.92
CA ARG A 248 32.20 6.05 -14.70
C ARG A 248 31.95 7.07 -15.81
N ASP A 249 32.16 6.65 -17.06
CA ASP A 249 32.05 7.40 -18.31
C ASP A 249 30.65 7.35 -18.92
N GLN A 250 29.69 6.67 -18.28
CA GLN A 250 28.32 6.53 -18.77
C GLN A 250 27.30 7.12 -17.81
N GLU A 251 26.16 7.53 -18.34
CA GLU A 251 24.98 7.89 -17.57
C GLU A 251 23.92 6.80 -17.70
N ILE A 252 23.27 6.46 -16.58
CA ILE A 252 22.15 5.52 -16.55
C ILE A 252 20.92 6.16 -15.89
N SER A 253 19.74 5.77 -16.35
CA SER A 253 18.45 5.96 -15.68
C SER A 253 17.87 4.60 -15.26
N ALA A 254 16.68 4.58 -14.68
CA ALA A 254 15.97 3.32 -14.41
C ALA A 254 15.74 2.46 -15.67
N PHE A 255 15.78 3.08 -16.86
CA PHE A 255 15.53 2.45 -18.16
C PHE A 255 16.82 2.02 -18.88
N GLY A 256 17.99 2.26 -18.28
CA GLY A 256 19.29 1.93 -18.85
C GLY A 256 20.12 3.14 -19.25
N VAL A 257 21.05 2.93 -20.19
CA VAL A 257 22.00 3.94 -20.65
C VAL A 257 21.29 5.13 -21.27
N VAL A 258 21.72 6.32 -20.88
CA VAL A 258 21.22 7.60 -21.41
C VAL A 258 22.30 8.21 -22.30
N ASN A 259 21.95 8.51 -23.54
CA ASN A 259 22.83 9.27 -24.44
C ASN A 259 22.87 10.73 -23.96
N SER A 260 23.89 11.06 -23.17
CA SER A 260 24.10 12.42 -22.67
C SER A 260 25.15 13.14 -23.52
N THR A 261 24.78 14.31 -24.03
CA THR A 261 25.70 15.27 -24.66
C THR A 261 26.26 16.27 -23.66
N ARG A 262 25.96 16.12 -22.37
CA ARG A 262 26.38 17.03 -21.30
C ARG A 262 27.69 16.57 -20.68
N GLN A 263 28.38 17.52 -20.04
CA GLN A 263 29.51 17.22 -19.17
C GLN A 263 29.13 16.13 -18.14
N PRO A 264 30.05 15.22 -17.80
CA PRO A 264 29.77 14.12 -16.89
C PRO A 264 29.11 14.61 -15.60
N LEU A 265 27.97 14.03 -15.23
CA LEU A 265 27.36 14.33 -13.94
C LEU A 265 28.33 13.98 -12.81
N ALA A 266 28.48 14.91 -11.86
CA ALA A 266 29.27 14.67 -10.66
C ALA A 266 28.82 13.37 -9.99
N ALA A 267 29.79 12.55 -9.60
CA ALA A 267 29.50 11.28 -8.93
C ALA A 267 28.61 11.52 -7.70
N PRO A 268 27.45 10.83 -7.57
CA PRO A 268 26.67 10.89 -6.35
C PRO A 268 27.52 10.59 -5.12
N ALA A 269 27.26 11.32 -4.03
CA ALA A 269 27.79 10.98 -2.70
C ALA A 269 27.55 9.48 -2.44
N VAL A 270 28.57 8.83 -1.87
CA VAL A 270 28.62 7.38 -1.68
C VAL A 270 27.30 6.86 -1.13
N ALA A 271 26.71 5.92 -1.85
CA ALA A 271 25.34 5.51 -1.67
C ALA A 271 25.31 4.36 -0.65
N GLY A 272 25.05 4.67 0.63
CA GLY A 272 24.84 3.65 1.65
C GLY A 272 24.60 4.21 3.06
N TYR A 273 23.84 3.47 3.87
CA TYR A 273 23.93 3.61 5.31
C TYR A 273 25.41 3.41 5.70
N PRO A 274 25.97 4.20 6.64
CA PRO A 274 27.37 4.08 7.00
C PRO A 274 27.76 2.68 7.47
N SER A 275 26.84 1.75 7.78
CA SER A 275 27.19 0.43 8.30
C SER A 275 28.07 -0.40 7.36
N GLY A 276 27.82 -0.38 6.04
CA GLY A 276 28.66 -1.09 5.08
C GLY A 276 30.03 -0.43 4.92
N MET A 277 30.07 0.90 4.94
CA MET A 277 31.33 1.66 4.87
C MET A 277 32.13 1.56 6.18
N LEU A 278 31.47 1.57 7.34
CA LEU A 278 32.03 1.34 8.68
C LEU A 278 32.55 -0.10 8.79
N GLY A 279 31.77 -1.08 8.33
CA GLY A 279 32.18 -2.48 8.28
C GLY A 279 33.40 -2.68 7.39
N ASN A 280 33.48 -1.97 6.26
CA ASN A 280 34.65 -2.04 5.36
C ASN A 280 35.85 -1.21 5.85
N ALA A 281 35.63 -0.12 6.59
CA ALA A 281 36.69 0.73 7.14
C ALA A 281 37.30 0.17 8.44
N ALA A 282 36.55 -0.67 9.17
CA ALA A 282 36.98 -1.32 10.40
C ALA A 282 36.47 -2.79 10.46
N PRO A 283 36.95 -3.68 9.56
CA PRO A 283 36.44 -5.04 9.44
C PRO A 283 36.63 -5.87 10.71
N GLU A 284 37.75 -5.68 11.42
CA GLU A 284 38.01 -6.34 12.70
C GLU A 284 37.01 -5.91 13.78
N GLY A 285 36.76 -4.60 13.91
CA GLY A 285 35.80 -4.08 14.88
C GLY A 285 34.35 -4.48 14.59
N PHE A 286 33.99 -4.62 13.31
CA PHE A 286 32.65 -5.10 12.94
C PHE A 286 32.49 -6.60 13.17
N ALA A 287 33.53 -7.40 12.90
CA ALA A 287 33.55 -8.83 13.24
C ALA A 287 33.48 -9.05 14.76
N GLU A 288 34.20 -8.24 15.54
CA GLU A 288 34.12 -8.26 17.00
C GLU A 288 32.72 -7.89 17.50
N LEU A 289 32.14 -6.80 16.99
CA LEU A 289 30.76 -6.40 17.32
C LEU A 289 29.78 -7.53 17.00
N HIS A 290 29.92 -8.18 15.85
CA HIS A 290 29.08 -9.32 15.46
C HIS A 290 29.25 -10.51 16.43
N GLY A 291 30.48 -10.82 16.82
CA GLY A 291 30.78 -11.85 17.83
C GLY A 291 30.16 -11.52 19.19
N LEU A 292 30.24 -10.27 19.64
CA LEU A 292 29.63 -9.79 20.88
C LEU A 292 28.11 -9.87 20.84
N VAL A 293 27.49 -9.49 19.72
CA VAL A 293 26.04 -9.61 19.51
C VAL A 293 25.62 -11.08 19.59
N LEU A 294 26.32 -11.99 18.90
CA LEU A 294 26.02 -13.42 18.97
C LEU A 294 26.18 -13.97 20.38
N LYS A 295 27.28 -13.62 21.08
CA LYS A 295 27.52 -14.05 22.47
C LYS A 295 26.41 -13.56 23.40
N LEU A 296 26.02 -12.28 23.30
CA LEU A 296 24.94 -11.69 24.10
C LEU A 296 23.59 -12.38 23.85
N GLY A 297 23.38 -12.84 22.62
CA GLY A 297 22.22 -13.60 22.19
C GLY A 297 22.32 -15.12 22.39
N ASN A 298 23.38 -15.64 23.02
CA ASN A 298 23.66 -17.08 23.11
C ASN A 298 23.60 -17.79 21.74
N GLY A 299 24.25 -17.21 20.73
CA GLY A 299 24.24 -17.67 19.34
C GLY A 299 23.08 -17.13 18.49
N ASN A 300 22.07 -16.49 19.09
CA ASN A 300 20.96 -15.90 18.36
C ASN A 300 21.16 -14.39 18.15
N ALA A 301 21.49 -13.97 16.93
CA ALA A 301 21.75 -12.57 16.60
C ALA A 301 20.59 -11.63 16.92
N ARG A 302 19.33 -12.04 16.68
CA ARG A 302 18.14 -11.20 16.94
C ARG A 302 17.96 -10.94 18.45
N SER A 303 18.16 -11.97 19.28
CA SER A 303 18.17 -11.86 20.75
C SER A 303 19.31 -10.95 21.24
N GLY A 304 20.50 -11.13 20.66
CA GLY A 304 21.68 -10.32 20.95
C GLY A 304 21.47 -8.84 20.65
N ILE A 305 20.98 -8.51 19.45
CA ILE A 305 20.68 -7.13 19.04
C ILE A 305 19.66 -6.50 19.98
N LYS A 306 18.58 -7.22 20.33
CA LYS A 306 17.54 -6.70 21.25
C LYS A 306 18.14 -6.34 22.62
N LYS A 307 19.00 -7.19 23.18
CA LYS A 307 19.68 -6.94 24.45
C LYS A 307 20.68 -5.78 24.34
N ALA A 308 21.46 -5.73 23.27
CA ALA A 308 22.44 -4.67 23.04
C ALA A 308 21.77 -3.29 22.97
N ILE A 309 20.65 -3.18 22.24
CA ILE A 309 19.86 -1.95 22.14
C ILE A 309 19.32 -1.54 23.52
N ALA A 310 18.77 -2.47 24.29
CA ALA A 310 18.24 -2.18 25.63
C ALA A 310 19.34 -1.65 26.58
N MET A 311 20.53 -2.24 26.53
CA MET A 311 21.68 -1.78 27.33
C MET A 311 22.18 -0.39 26.92
N LEU A 312 22.26 -0.12 25.61
CA LEU A 312 22.71 1.17 25.09
C LEU A 312 21.70 2.29 25.40
N ALA A 313 20.40 1.99 25.31
CA ALA A 313 19.32 2.93 25.67
C ALA A 313 19.33 3.26 27.18
N HIS A 314 19.62 2.27 28.04
CA HIS A 314 19.75 2.49 29.49
C HIS A 314 20.93 3.39 29.84
N LYS A 315 22.06 3.23 29.14
CA LYS A 315 23.26 4.06 29.35
C LYS A 315 23.04 5.52 28.95
N THR A 316 22.30 5.78 27.87
CA THR A 316 22.00 7.15 27.42
C THR A 316 21.03 7.88 28.34
N ALA A 317 20.18 7.17 29.09
CA ALA A 317 19.29 7.76 30.09
C ALA A 317 19.98 8.09 31.44
N GLN A 318 21.20 7.59 31.68
CA GLN A 318 21.93 7.73 32.95
C GLN A 318 23.17 8.64 32.85
N SER A 319 23.42 9.27 31.69
CA SER A 319 24.44 10.31 31.55
C SER A 319 23.77 11.68 31.65
N PRO A 320 23.82 12.38 32.79
CA PRO A 320 23.54 13.82 32.81
C PRO A 320 24.68 14.53 32.06
N SER A 321 24.33 15.58 31.33
CA SER A 321 25.25 16.60 30.81
C SER A 321 26.23 17.09 31.86
#